data_AF-A0A6V7LV97-F1
#
_entry.id   AF-A0A6V7LV97-F1
#
_cell.length_a   1.000
_cell.length_b   1.000
_cell.length_c   1.000
_cell.angle_alpha   90.00
_cell.angle_beta   90.00
_cell.angle_gamma   90.00
#
_symmetry.space_group_name_H-M   'P 1'
#
loop_
_entity.id
_entity.type
_entity.pdbx_description
1 polymer ?
#
loop_
_entity_poly.entity_id
_entity_poly.type
_entity_poly.pdbx_seq_one_letter_code
_entity_poly.pdbx_strand_id
1 'polypeptide(L)'
;VSNARGDIPEDEEGVGTVEQDLGASREASRTDDEVVAREAEAIKIDGLNAAQVQQLREQAEKFTFQTEVNRMMKLIINSLYRNKEIFLRELISNASDALDKIRLLSLTIKDVLDTNPELSIRIKADLENKILHITDSGIGMTKNDLINNLGTIAKSGTAEFLGKMQSAESSQDMNDMIGQFGVGFYSGFLVANKIVVTTKHNDDKQYIWESDSTSYSIVEDPRGDTLKRGTTISLHLKDEAVDFLEQDTIKNLIKKYSQFINFPIYLWGSHTVQ
;
A
#
# COMPACT_ATOMS: atom_id res chain seq x y z
N VAL A 1 -98.06 -5.55 -10.49
CA VAL A 1 -97.84 -6.27 -9.21
C VAL A 1 -96.61 -7.17 -9.39
N SER A 2 -95.53 -6.88 -8.65
CA SER A 2 -94.32 -7.69 -8.30
C SER A 2 -93.52 -8.44 -9.40
N ASN A 3 -92.25 -8.03 -9.65
CA ASN A 3 -90.93 -8.65 -9.30
C ASN A 3 -90.48 -9.84 -10.20
N ALA A 4 -89.21 -10.10 -10.55
CA ALA A 4 -87.91 -9.42 -10.48
C ALA A 4 -86.84 -10.24 -11.26
N ARG A 5 -85.80 -9.55 -11.77
CA ARG A 5 -84.36 -9.92 -11.96
C ARG A 5 -83.90 -11.09 -12.85
N GLY A 6 -82.89 -10.77 -13.69
CA GLY A 6 -81.74 -11.62 -13.99
C GLY A 6 -81.05 -11.33 -15.34
N ASP A 7 -80.05 -10.43 -15.37
CA ASP A 7 -79.14 -10.17 -16.50
C ASP A 7 -77.69 -10.45 -16.08
N ILE A 8 -76.94 -11.23 -16.87
CA ILE A 8 -75.46 -11.19 -17.06
C ILE A 8 -75.15 -11.80 -18.45
N PRO A 9 -74.29 -11.17 -19.29
CA PRO A 9 -73.53 -11.89 -20.30
C PRO A 9 -72.00 -11.72 -20.19
N GLU A 10 -71.32 -12.82 -20.51
CA GLU A 10 -70.02 -13.07 -21.17
C GLU A 10 -68.82 -12.11 -21.00
N ASP A 11 -67.67 -12.67 -20.58
CA ASP A 11 -66.32 -12.11 -20.79
C ASP A 11 -65.39 -13.20 -21.38
N GLU A 12 -64.69 -12.82 -22.46
CA GLU A 12 -63.68 -13.59 -23.20
C GLU A 12 -62.27 -13.53 -22.58
N GLU A 13 -61.45 -14.52 -22.92
CA GLU A 13 -60.08 -14.75 -22.45
C GLU A 13 -59.06 -13.65 -22.85
N GLY A 14 -58.24 -13.21 -21.89
CA GLY A 14 -57.06 -12.37 -22.12
C GLY A 14 -55.87 -12.85 -21.28
N VAL A 15 -54.82 -13.33 -21.94
CA VAL A 15 -53.57 -13.84 -21.36
C VAL A 15 -52.78 -12.69 -20.69
N GLY A 16 -52.60 -12.76 -19.37
CA GLY A 16 -51.78 -11.82 -18.59
C GLY A 16 -50.30 -12.23 -18.59
N THR A 17 -49.44 -11.34 -19.07
CA THR A 17 -47.98 -11.42 -18.99
C THR A 17 -47.49 -11.18 -17.55
N VAL A 18 -46.63 -12.07 -17.04
CA VAL A 18 -45.96 -11.93 -15.74
C VAL A 18 -44.74 -11.01 -15.92
N GLU A 19 -44.80 -9.79 -15.37
CA GLU A 19 -43.61 -8.94 -15.22
C GLU A 19 -42.74 -9.46 -14.07
N GLN A 20 -41.49 -9.79 -14.38
CA GLN A 20 -40.44 -10.10 -13.41
C GLN A 20 -39.99 -8.79 -12.73
N ASP A 21 -40.35 -8.63 -11.46
CA ASP A 21 -39.76 -7.62 -10.58
C ASP A 21 -38.34 -8.06 -10.18
N LEU A 22 -37.38 -7.75 -11.04
CA LEU A 22 -35.93 -7.79 -10.76
C LEU A 22 -35.51 -6.40 -10.27
N GLY A 23 -35.77 -6.11 -8.99
CA GLY A 23 -35.66 -4.74 -8.49
C GLY A 23 -35.25 -4.56 -7.03
N ALA A 24 -34.57 -5.53 -6.39
CA ALA A 24 -34.13 -5.39 -4.99
C ALA A 24 -32.68 -5.84 -4.77
N SER A 25 -31.72 -5.09 -5.32
CA SER A 25 -30.29 -5.26 -5.00
C SER A 25 -29.46 -3.99 -5.23
N ARG A 26 -30.05 -2.81 -4.95
CA ARG A 26 -29.35 -1.51 -5.09
C ARG A 26 -28.99 -0.82 -3.78
N GLU A 27 -29.44 -1.31 -2.62
CA GLU A 27 -29.09 -0.71 -1.33
C GLU A 27 -27.78 -1.25 -0.74
N ALA A 28 -27.36 -2.48 -1.09
CA ALA A 28 -26.10 -3.04 -0.57
C ALA A 28 -24.84 -2.45 -1.23
N SER A 29 -24.93 -1.94 -2.48
CA SER A 29 -23.76 -1.39 -3.19
C SER A 29 -23.45 0.05 -2.79
N ARG A 30 -24.45 0.81 -2.33
CA ARG A 30 -24.28 2.23 -1.98
C ARG A 30 -23.58 2.40 -0.63
N THR A 31 -23.75 1.45 0.29
CA THR A 31 -23.08 1.51 1.59
C THR A 31 -21.59 1.25 1.47
N ASP A 32 -21.16 0.39 0.55
CA ASP A 32 -19.74 0.10 0.36
C ASP A 32 -19.02 1.27 -0.33
N ASP A 33 -19.63 1.87 -1.36
CA ASP A 33 -19.04 3.03 -2.05
C ASP A 33 -18.94 4.27 -1.15
N GLU A 34 -19.95 4.52 -0.30
CA GLU A 34 -19.93 5.64 0.67
C GLU A 34 -18.95 5.40 1.83
N VAL A 35 -18.75 4.14 2.25
CA VAL A 35 -17.74 3.78 3.26
C VAL A 35 -16.34 3.93 2.69
N VAL A 36 -16.09 3.43 1.47
CA VAL A 36 -14.80 3.57 0.78
C VAL A 36 -14.46 5.05 0.53
N ALA A 37 -15.46 5.87 0.18
CA ALA A 37 -15.28 7.31 0.03
C ALA A 37 -14.92 7.99 1.37
N ARG A 38 -15.62 7.65 2.46
CA ARG A 38 -15.31 8.17 3.80
C ARG A 38 -13.94 7.72 4.33
N GLU A 39 -13.55 6.49 4.04
CA GLU A 39 -12.22 5.99 4.37
C GLU A 39 -11.12 6.68 3.56
N ALA A 40 -11.37 6.96 2.27
CA ALA A 40 -10.46 7.72 1.42
C ALA A 40 -10.27 9.18 1.88
N GLU A 41 -11.32 9.78 2.46
CA GLU A 41 -11.31 11.13 3.06
C GLU A 41 -10.62 11.19 4.43
N ALA A 42 -10.63 10.10 5.20
CA ALA A 42 -10.02 10.05 6.54
C ALA A 42 -8.49 9.88 6.54
N ILE A 43 -7.86 9.75 5.36
CA ILE A 43 -6.44 9.46 5.26
C ILE A 43 -5.62 10.72 5.54
N LYS A 44 -5.12 10.78 6.78
CA LYS A 44 -4.14 11.77 7.21
C LYS A 44 -2.75 11.35 6.74
N ILE A 45 -2.20 12.11 5.79
CA ILE A 45 -0.74 12.15 5.62
C ILE A 45 -0.21 12.98 6.79
N ASP A 46 0.84 12.52 7.49
CA ASP A 46 1.34 13.15 8.72
C ASP A 46 1.40 14.69 8.62
N GLY A 47 0.60 15.39 9.44
CA GLY A 47 0.59 16.85 9.49
C GLY A 47 -0.24 17.58 8.43
N LEU A 48 -0.98 16.86 7.56
CA LEU A 48 -1.92 17.44 6.60
C LEU A 48 -3.37 17.12 6.97
N ASN A 49 -4.26 18.11 6.81
CA ASN A 49 -5.70 17.89 6.97
C ASN A 49 -6.33 17.32 5.69
N ALA A 50 -7.57 16.84 5.78
CA ALA A 50 -8.26 16.20 4.65
C ALA A 50 -8.37 17.11 3.41
N ALA A 51 -8.62 18.41 3.59
CA ALA A 51 -8.72 19.36 2.48
C ALA A 51 -7.38 19.55 1.76
N GLN A 52 -6.27 19.62 2.51
CA GLN A 52 -4.92 19.69 1.94
C GLN A 52 -4.54 18.41 1.20
N VAL A 53 -4.89 17.24 1.74
CA VAL A 53 -4.68 15.95 1.08
C VAL A 53 -5.47 15.88 -0.22
N GLN A 54 -6.73 16.34 -0.23
CA GLN A 54 -7.54 16.37 -1.43
C GLN A 54 -6.93 17.28 -2.52
N GLN A 55 -6.53 18.50 -2.13
CA GLN A 55 -5.87 19.42 -3.05
C GLN A 55 -4.57 18.86 -3.63
N LEU A 56 -3.78 18.14 -2.83
CA LEU A 56 -2.58 17.46 -3.31
C LEU A 56 -2.90 16.38 -4.34
N ARG A 57 -3.93 15.55 -4.09
CA ARG A 57 -4.35 14.50 -5.03
C ARG A 57 -4.81 15.07 -6.37
N GLU A 58 -5.40 16.27 -6.36
CA GLU A 58 -5.80 16.97 -7.58
C GLU A 58 -4.61 17.52 -8.36
N GLN A 59 -3.53 17.93 -7.68
CA GLN A 59 -2.30 18.43 -8.28
C GLN A 59 -1.31 17.32 -8.64
N ALA A 60 -1.52 16.10 -8.15
CA ALA A 60 -0.63 14.98 -8.35
C ALA A 60 -0.61 14.50 -9.80
N GLU A 61 0.59 14.21 -10.31
CA GLU A 61 0.76 13.58 -11.61
C GLU A 61 0.39 12.10 -11.50
N LYS A 62 -0.54 11.64 -12.35
CA LYS A 62 -1.08 10.28 -12.31
C LYS A 62 -0.40 9.39 -13.35
N PHE A 63 -0.10 8.16 -12.93
CA PHE A 63 0.59 7.17 -13.74
C PHE A 63 -0.10 5.81 -13.62
N THR A 64 -0.01 5.02 -14.68
CA THR A 64 -0.42 3.62 -14.67
C THR A 64 0.80 2.73 -14.54
N PHE A 65 0.68 1.66 -13.76
CA PHE A 65 1.71 0.63 -13.72
C PHE A 65 1.88 -0.02 -15.11
N GLN A 66 3.11 -0.43 -15.41
CA GLN A 66 3.35 -1.29 -16.58
C GLN A 66 2.65 -2.64 -16.39
N THR A 67 2.27 -3.27 -17.50
CA THR A 67 1.51 -4.54 -17.50
C THR A 67 2.21 -5.63 -16.69
N GLU A 68 3.53 -5.69 -16.77
CA GLU A 68 4.39 -6.63 -16.05
C GLU A 68 4.29 -6.43 -14.54
N VAL A 69 4.30 -5.18 -14.07
CA VAL A 69 4.15 -4.84 -12.65
C VAL A 69 2.78 -5.25 -12.15
N ASN A 70 1.72 -4.95 -12.90
CA ASN A 70 0.35 -5.37 -12.58
C ASN A 70 0.22 -6.89 -12.47
N ARG A 71 0.81 -7.64 -13.41
CA ARG A 71 0.81 -9.10 -13.39
C ARG A 71 1.56 -9.63 -12.17
N MET A 72 2.70 -9.03 -11.86
CA MET A 72 3.54 -9.40 -10.73
C MET A 72 2.84 -9.16 -9.39
N MET A 73 2.18 -8.01 -9.21
CA MET A 73 1.40 -7.71 -8.00
C MET A 73 0.32 -8.76 -7.76
N LYS A 74 -0.48 -9.09 -8.79
CA LYS A 74 -1.53 -10.13 -8.69
C LYS A 74 -0.96 -11.48 -8.27
N LEU A 75 0.20 -11.84 -8.83
CA LEU A 75 0.88 -13.08 -8.52
C LEU A 75 1.38 -13.11 -7.06
N ILE A 76 2.05 -12.05 -6.60
CA ILE A 76 2.49 -11.90 -5.20
C ILE A 76 1.30 -12.01 -4.24
N ILE A 77 0.21 -11.29 -4.53
CA ILE A 77 -0.99 -11.28 -3.70
C ILE A 77 -1.61 -12.67 -3.58
N ASN A 78 -1.73 -13.40 -4.70
CA ASN A 78 -2.36 -14.72 -4.72
C ASN A 78 -1.47 -15.80 -4.07
N SER A 79 -0.16 -15.77 -4.32
CA SER A 79 0.77 -16.80 -3.85
C SER A 79 1.14 -16.66 -2.38
N LEU A 80 1.23 -15.43 -1.87
CA LEU A 80 1.66 -15.15 -0.49
C LEU A 80 0.51 -14.90 0.48
N TYR A 81 -0.73 -15.05 0.03
CA TYR A 81 -1.90 -14.75 0.84
C TYR A 81 -1.88 -15.40 2.24
N ARG A 82 -1.26 -16.57 2.37
CA ARG A 82 -1.15 -17.31 3.64
C ARG A 82 -0.04 -16.81 4.57
N ASN A 83 1.01 -16.17 4.03
CA ASN A 83 2.18 -15.73 4.78
C ASN A 83 2.33 -14.20 4.71
N LYS A 84 1.28 -13.48 5.15
CA LYS A 84 1.21 -12.03 5.03
C LYS A 84 2.37 -11.32 5.74
N GLU A 85 2.87 -11.87 6.86
CA GLU A 85 3.98 -11.31 7.67
C GLU A 85 5.27 -11.00 6.89
N ILE A 86 5.44 -11.61 5.72
CA ILE A 86 6.61 -11.42 4.86
C ILE A 86 6.78 -9.98 4.40
N PHE A 87 5.70 -9.18 4.36
CA PHE A 87 5.77 -7.79 3.96
C PHE A 87 6.80 -7.01 4.80
N LEU A 88 6.85 -7.26 6.11
CA LEU A 88 7.73 -6.53 7.00
C LEU A 88 9.20 -6.90 6.77
N ARG A 89 9.48 -8.18 6.44
CA ARG A 89 10.82 -8.64 6.04
C ARG A 89 11.32 -7.85 4.84
N GLU A 90 10.49 -7.75 3.80
CA GLU A 90 10.86 -7.09 2.55
C GLU A 90 11.06 -5.58 2.74
N LEU A 91 10.19 -4.91 3.50
CA LEU A 91 10.32 -3.47 3.74
C LEU A 91 11.54 -3.13 4.60
N ILE A 92 11.86 -3.95 5.61
CA ILE A 92 13.09 -3.81 6.40
C ILE A 92 14.33 -4.05 5.52
N SER A 93 14.30 -5.04 4.63
CA SER A 93 15.41 -5.31 3.70
C SER A 93 15.64 -4.11 2.78
N ASN A 94 14.58 -3.57 2.18
CA ASN A 94 14.67 -2.39 1.30
C ASN A 94 15.23 -1.16 2.03
N ALA A 95 14.80 -0.94 3.28
CA ALA A 95 15.34 0.12 4.14
C ALA A 95 16.83 -0.08 4.44
N SER A 96 17.26 -1.32 4.71
CA SER A 96 18.67 -1.66 4.89
C SER A 96 19.49 -1.41 3.62
N ASP A 97 18.99 -1.81 2.45
CA ASP A 97 19.66 -1.57 1.17
C ASP A 97 19.81 -0.06 0.89
N ALA A 98 18.80 0.74 1.23
CA ALA A 98 18.86 2.20 1.11
C ALA A 98 19.93 2.81 2.04
N LEU A 99 20.07 2.27 3.25
CA LEU A 99 21.11 2.67 4.22
C LEU A 99 22.51 2.23 3.77
N ASP A 100 22.65 1.03 3.21
CA ASP A 100 23.91 0.55 2.67
C ASP A 100 24.36 1.40 1.47
N LYS A 101 23.44 1.77 0.56
CA LYS A 101 23.74 2.65 -0.57
C LYS A 101 24.31 4.00 -0.12
N ILE A 102 23.67 4.68 0.83
CA ILE A 102 24.17 5.98 1.32
C ILE A 102 25.47 5.82 2.10
N ARG A 103 25.64 4.72 2.85
CA ARG A 103 26.88 4.41 3.58
C ARG A 103 28.05 4.14 2.63
N LEU A 104 27.81 3.49 1.49
CA LEU A 104 28.85 3.29 0.47
C LEU A 104 29.23 4.60 -0.21
N LEU A 105 28.24 5.46 -0.52
CA LEU A 105 28.51 6.79 -1.08
C LEU A 105 29.29 7.68 -0.12
N SER A 106 29.08 7.57 1.20
CA SER A 106 29.82 8.38 2.16
C SER A 106 31.32 8.05 2.24
N LEU A 107 31.74 6.91 1.68
CA LEU A 107 33.16 6.57 1.54
C LEU A 107 33.86 7.40 0.44
N THR A 108 33.11 7.96 -0.50
CA THR A 108 33.65 8.70 -1.66
C THR A 108 33.15 10.15 -1.74
N ILE A 109 32.00 10.47 -1.14
CA ILE A 109 31.37 11.79 -1.14
C ILE A 109 31.32 12.32 0.30
N LYS A 110 32.16 13.33 0.57
CA LYS A 110 32.46 13.83 1.93
C LYS A 110 31.23 14.35 2.70
N ASP A 111 30.27 14.95 1.99
CA ASP A 111 29.18 15.73 2.58
C ASP A 111 27.80 15.06 2.40
N VAL A 112 27.78 13.80 1.90
CA VAL A 112 26.53 13.11 1.53
C VAL A 112 25.62 12.82 2.73
N LEU A 113 26.17 12.84 3.95
CA LEU A 113 25.45 12.60 5.20
C LEU A 113 25.08 13.88 5.95
N ASP A 114 25.49 15.07 5.49
CA ASP A 114 25.37 16.32 6.25
C ASP A 114 23.90 16.69 6.56
N THR A 115 22.98 16.35 5.65
CA THR A 115 21.54 16.56 5.83
C THR A 115 20.96 15.72 6.97
N ASN A 116 21.52 14.53 7.20
CA ASN A 116 21.09 13.61 8.25
C ASN A 116 22.21 12.58 8.58
N PRO A 117 23.00 12.75 9.66
CA PRO A 117 24.09 11.82 9.95
C PRO A 117 23.62 10.45 10.49
N GLU A 118 22.35 10.32 10.88
CA GLU A 118 21.82 9.08 11.42
C GLU A 118 21.64 8.02 10.32
N LEU A 119 21.98 6.76 10.64
CA LEU A 119 21.73 5.58 9.81
C LEU A 119 20.89 4.58 10.61
N SER A 120 19.57 4.63 10.45
CA SER A 120 18.66 3.78 11.22
C SER A 120 17.36 3.49 10.47
N ILE A 121 16.65 2.48 10.95
CA ILE A 121 15.28 2.17 10.56
C ILE A 121 14.40 2.43 11.79
N ARG A 122 13.28 3.13 11.61
CA ARG A 122 12.32 3.46 12.66
C ARG A 122 10.95 2.97 12.25
N ILE A 123 10.29 2.21 13.12
CA ILE A 123 8.97 1.64 12.86
C ILE A 123 7.99 2.20 13.90
N LYS A 124 6.85 2.69 13.43
CA LYS A 124 5.79 3.26 14.27
C LYS A 124 4.44 2.68 13.85
N ALA A 125 3.73 2.10 14.80
CA ALA A 125 2.34 1.71 14.64
C ALA A 125 1.43 2.83 15.13
N ASP A 126 0.49 3.24 14.27
CA ASP A 126 -0.57 4.20 14.58
C ASP A 126 -1.91 3.45 14.56
N LEU A 127 -2.33 3.01 15.74
CA LEU A 127 -3.58 2.25 15.91
C LEU A 127 -4.82 3.11 15.62
N GLU A 128 -4.77 4.40 15.94
CA GLU A 128 -5.89 5.33 15.75
C GLU A 128 -6.21 5.52 14.27
N ASN A 129 -5.18 5.68 13.45
CA ASN A 129 -5.34 5.90 12.00
C ASN A 129 -5.22 4.61 11.17
N LYS A 130 -4.98 3.45 11.81
CA LYS A 130 -4.70 2.15 11.18
C LYS A 130 -3.51 2.17 10.21
N ILE A 131 -2.41 2.83 10.61
CA ILE A 131 -1.23 3.02 9.77
C ILE A 131 0.01 2.40 10.39
N LEU A 132 0.76 1.63 9.61
CA LEU A 132 2.11 1.20 9.96
C LEU A 132 3.14 2.00 9.15
N HIS A 133 4.03 2.70 9.85
CA HIS A 133 5.11 3.47 9.24
C HIS A 133 6.44 2.75 9.39
N ILE A 134 7.19 2.68 8.30
CA ILE A 134 8.58 2.23 8.26
C ILE A 134 9.41 3.38 7.65
N THR A 135 10.26 3.98 8.46
CA THR A 135 11.08 5.13 8.09
C THR A 135 12.56 4.77 8.15
N ASP A 136 13.27 4.93 7.05
CA ASP A 136 14.74 4.82 7.00
C ASP A 136 15.38 6.19 6.74
N SER A 137 16.63 6.34 7.19
CA SER A 137 17.48 7.49 6.88
C SER A 137 18.50 7.20 5.77
N GLY A 138 18.13 6.31 4.83
CA GLY A 138 18.94 5.88 3.71
C GLY A 138 19.11 6.94 2.62
N ILE A 139 19.40 6.48 1.40
CA ILE A 139 19.67 7.36 0.25
C ILE A 139 18.44 8.17 -0.21
N GLY A 140 17.23 7.66 0.00
CA GLY A 140 16.00 8.24 -0.56
C GLY A 140 15.87 8.03 -2.08
N MET A 141 14.86 8.64 -2.69
CA MET A 141 14.58 8.55 -4.13
C MET A 141 14.25 9.93 -4.70
N THR A 142 14.75 10.22 -5.90
CA THR A 142 14.29 11.37 -6.71
C THR A 142 12.92 11.08 -7.33
N LYS A 143 12.26 12.09 -7.92
CA LYS A 143 11.02 11.87 -8.67
C LYS A 143 11.19 10.82 -9.79
N ASN A 144 12.34 10.85 -10.49
CA ASN A 144 12.64 9.88 -11.55
C ASN A 144 12.85 8.47 -10.99
N ASP A 145 13.50 8.35 -9.83
CA ASP A 145 13.66 7.05 -9.17
C ASP A 145 12.31 6.46 -8.75
N LEU A 146 11.36 7.26 -8.27
CA LEU A 146 10.01 6.80 -7.97
C LEU A 146 9.32 6.19 -9.20
N ILE A 147 9.39 6.87 -10.36
CA ILE A 147 8.80 6.40 -11.61
C ILE A 147 9.47 5.11 -12.10
N ASN A 148 10.80 5.05 -12.04
CA ASN A 148 11.57 3.92 -12.56
C ASN A 148 11.53 2.70 -11.64
N ASN A 149 11.68 2.90 -10.33
CA ASN A 149 11.79 1.80 -9.36
C ASN A 149 10.43 1.25 -8.95
N LEU A 150 9.43 2.12 -8.71
CA LEU A 150 8.11 1.70 -8.24
C LEU A 150 7.07 1.62 -9.36
N GLY A 151 7.22 2.40 -10.43
CA GLY A 151 6.26 2.44 -11.54
C GLY A 151 6.57 1.48 -12.70
N THR A 152 7.87 1.24 -12.93
CA THR A 152 8.36 0.52 -14.11
C THR A 152 8.99 -0.82 -13.75
N ILE A 153 9.74 -0.89 -12.64
CA ILE A 153 10.63 -1.99 -12.23
C ILE A 153 11.55 -2.43 -13.36
N ALA A 154 12.85 -2.16 -13.23
CA ALA A 154 13.87 -2.43 -14.26
C ALA A 154 13.65 -3.78 -14.98
N LYS A 155 13.30 -3.69 -16.27
CA LYS A 155 12.73 -4.73 -17.15
C LYS A 155 13.37 -6.13 -17.08
N SER A 156 14.63 -6.27 -16.66
CA SER A 156 15.33 -7.55 -16.66
C SER A 156 14.98 -8.45 -15.47
N GLY A 157 14.88 -7.90 -14.26
CA GLY A 157 14.63 -8.69 -13.04
C GLY A 157 13.19 -9.21 -12.97
N THR A 158 12.22 -8.37 -13.35
CA THR A 158 10.78 -8.71 -13.29
C THR A 158 10.38 -9.79 -14.29
N ALA A 159 10.94 -9.74 -15.51
CA ALA A 159 10.64 -10.75 -16.53
C ALA A 159 11.20 -12.12 -16.14
N GLU A 160 12.42 -12.14 -15.59
CA GLU A 160 13.04 -13.37 -15.06
C GLU A 160 12.24 -13.91 -13.86
N PHE A 161 11.83 -13.04 -12.94
CA PHE A 161 10.97 -13.39 -11.82
C PHE A 161 9.65 -14.02 -12.28
N LEU A 162 8.94 -13.38 -13.22
CA LEU A 162 7.68 -13.89 -13.76
C LEU A 162 7.86 -15.25 -14.44
N GLY A 163 9.00 -15.49 -15.09
CA GLY A 163 9.36 -16.78 -15.67
C GLY A 163 9.56 -17.85 -14.60
N LYS A 164 10.41 -17.59 -13.60
CA LYS A 164 10.69 -18.54 -12.51
C LYS A 164 9.50 -18.82 -11.61
N MET A 165 8.64 -17.82 -11.40
CA MET A 165 7.44 -17.96 -10.59
C MET A 165 6.39 -18.87 -11.24
N GLN A 166 6.29 -18.88 -12.57
CA GLN A 166 5.42 -19.82 -13.29
C GLN A 166 5.88 -21.28 -13.14
N SER A 167 7.17 -21.49 -12.90
CA SER A 167 7.77 -22.80 -12.64
C SER A 167 7.91 -23.15 -11.15
N ALA A 168 7.47 -22.27 -10.23
CA ALA A 168 7.62 -22.53 -8.80
C ALA A 168 6.58 -23.53 -8.31
N GLU A 169 7.04 -24.63 -7.72
CA GLU A 169 6.17 -25.70 -7.22
C GLU A 169 5.76 -25.49 -5.75
N SER A 170 6.49 -24.64 -5.00
CA SER A 170 6.23 -24.40 -3.57
C SER A 170 6.13 -22.92 -3.21
N SER A 171 5.35 -22.62 -2.18
CA SER A 171 5.24 -21.27 -1.61
C SER A 171 6.54 -20.77 -0.96
N GLN A 172 7.45 -21.67 -0.57
CA GLN A 172 8.71 -21.30 0.07
C GLN A 172 9.72 -20.83 -0.98
N ASP A 173 9.79 -21.49 -2.14
CA ASP A 173 10.61 -21.02 -3.26
C ASP A 173 10.16 -19.63 -3.74
N MET A 174 8.84 -19.37 -3.70
CA MET A 174 8.31 -18.04 -4.03
C MET A 174 8.73 -16.97 -3.02
N ASN A 175 8.74 -17.27 -1.71
CA ASN A 175 9.20 -16.34 -0.69
C ASN A 175 10.67 -15.93 -0.88
N ASP A 176 11.53 -16.89 -1.23
CA ASP A 176 12.96 -16.64 -1.37
C ASP A 176 13.28 -15.86 -2.66
N MET A 177 12.49 -16.07 -3.71
CA MET A 177 12.63 -15.32 -4.96
C MET A 177 12.25 -13.84 -4.81
N ILE A 178 11.22 -13.50 -4.03
CA ILE A 178 10.74 -12.11 -3.91
C ILE A 178 11.84 -11.15 -3.43
N GLY A 179 12.65 -11.59 -2.47
CA GLY A 179 13.80 -10.83 -1.99
C GLY A 179 14.92 -10.72 -3.03
N GLN A 180 15.19 -11.80 -3.78
CA GLN A 180 16.26 -11.81 -4.80
C GLN A 180 15.98 -10.88 -5.99
N PHE A 181 14.72 -10.71 -6.35
CA PHE A 181 14.33 -9.93 -7.52
C PHE A 181 13.97 -8.47 -7.22
N GLY A 182 14.02 -8.05 -5.95
CA GLY A 182 13.73 -6.67 -5.56
C GLY A 182 12.26 -6.27 -5.72
N VAL A 183 11.35 -7.26 -5.72
CA VAL A 183 9.91 -7.07 -5.92
C VAL A 183 9.15 -7.06 -4.58
N GLY A 184 9.88 -7.15 -3.47
CA GLY A 184 9.34 -7.22 -2.12
C GLY A 184 8.49 -6.03 -1.69
N PHE A 185 8.68 -4.84 -2.28
CA PHE A 185 7.85 -3.67 -1.98
C PHE A 185 6.35 -3.94 -2.13
N TYR A 186 5.95 -4.65 -3.19
CA TYR A 186 4.53 -4.89 -3.50
C TYR A 186 3.87 -5.89 -2.55
N SER A 187 4.64 -6.64 -1.76
CA SER A 187 4.08 -7.49 -0.70
C SER A 187 3.36 -6.67 0.38
N GLY A 188 3.59 -5.34 0.47
CA GLY A 188 2.82 -4.45 1.33
C GLY A 188 1.31 -4.47 1.03
N PHE A 189 0.91 -4.70 -0.22
CA PHE A 189 -0.52 -4.81 -0.60
C PHE A 189 -1.20 -6.10 -0.10
N LEU A 190 -0.44 -7.05 0.49
CA LEU A 190 -1.02 -8.17 1.22
C LEU A 190 -1.79 -7.70 2.47
N VAL A 191 -1.31 -6.62 3.10
CA VAL A 191 -1.81 -6.11 4.39
C VAL A 191 -2.40 -4.71 4.29
N ALA A 192 -2.14 -3.96 3.22
CA ALA A 192 -2.57 -2.58 3.05
C ALA A 192 -3.55 -2.41 1.88
N ASN A 193 -4.57 -1.57 2.07
CA ASN A 193 -5.43 -1.08 0.99
C ASN A 193 -4.72 0.01 0.17
N LYS A 194 -3.82 0.76 0.81
CA LYS A 194 -3.10 1.84 0.19
C LYS A 194 -1.70 1.97 0.78
N ILE A 195 -0.73 2.29 -0.07
CA ILE A 195 0.65 2.56 0.32
C ILE A 195 0.99 4.00 -0.04
N VAL A 196 1.50 4.74 0.93
CA VAL A 196 2.03 6.10 0.76
C VAL A 196 3.53 6.08 1.03
N VAL A 197 4.33 6.48 0.06
CA VAL A 197 5.79 6.58 0.17
C VAL A 197 6.16 8.05 0.14
N THR A 198 6.64 8.58 1.28
CA THR A 198 7.27 9.90 1.32
C THR A 198 8.78 9.70 1.24
N THR A 199 9.47 10.39 0.34
CA THR A 199 10.92 10.20 0.16
C THR A 199 11.64 11.51 -0.13
N LYS A 200 12.86 11.62 0.39
CA LYS A 200 13.77 12.75 0.17
C LYS A 200 15.16 12.24 -0.18
N HIS A 201 15.56 12.45 -1.43
CA HIS A 201 16.94 12.27 -1.89
C HIS A 201 17.72 13.58 -1.73
N ASN A 202 19.05 13.55 -1.60
CA ASN A 202 19.85 14.78 -1.48
C ASN A 202 19.74 15.68 -2.72
N ASP A 203 19.67 15.07 -3.91
CA ASP A 203 19.68 15.78 -5.21
C ASP A 203 18.30 16.23 -5.70
N ASP A 204 17.24 16.07 -4.89
CA ASP A 204 15.88 16.42 -5.31
C ASP A 204 15.04 16.89 -4.12
N LYS A 205 13.85 17.43 -4.40
CA LYS A 205 12.87 17.81 -3.38
C LYS A 205 12.26 16.57 -2.70
N GLN A 206 11.53 16.80 -1.61
CA GLN A 206 10.71 15.74 -1.01
C GLN A 206 9.47 15.48 -1.88
N TYR A 207 9.17 14.21 -2.13
CA TYR A 207 8.01 13.76 -2.90
C TYR A 207 7.16 12.77 -2.11
N ILE A 208 5.88 12.76 -2.44
CA ILE A 208 4.90 11.78 -1.99
C ILE A 208 4.46 10.97 -3.21
N TRP A 209 4.63 9.66 -3.11
CA TRP A 209 4.06 8.67 -4.01
C TRP A 209 2.90 7.97 -3.29
N GLU A 210 1.76 7.80 -3.96
CA GLU A 210 0.57 7.15 -3.39
C GLU A 210 0.00 6.14 -4.40
N SER A 211 -0.37 4.95 -3.92
CA SER A 211 -1.00 3.91 -4.75
C SER A 211 -1.95 3.00 -3.96
N ASP A 212 -3.01 2.58 -4.65
CA ASP A 212 -4.01 1.58 -4.24
C ASP A 212 -3.82 0.23 -4.95
N SER A 213 -2.65 -0.02 -5.55
CA SER A 213 -2.29 -1.16 -6.44
C SER A 213 -2.84 -1.12 -7.88
N THR A 214 -3.75 -0.20 -8.23
CA THR A 214 -4.28 -0.09 -9.59
C THR A 214 -3.50 0.92 -10.44
N SER A 215 -3.17 2.05 -9.82
CA SER A 215 -2.42 3.15 -10.40
C SER A 215 -1.59 3.82 -9.30
N TYR A 216 -0.75 4.77 -9.67
CA TYR A 216 -0.02 5.56 -8.68
C TYR A 216 0.01 7.03 -9.07
N SER A 217 0.24 7.87 -8.08
CA SER A 217 0.42 9.30 -8.28
C SER A 217 1.67 9.81 -7.58
N ILE A 218 2.26 10.88 -8.11
CA ILE A 218 3.42 11.53 -7.53
C ILE A 218 3.16 13.03 -7.41
N VAL A 219 3.44 13.58 -6.24
CA VAL A 219 3.32 15.02 -5.96
C VAL A 219 4.49 15.50 -5.10
N GLU A 220 4.92 16.74 -5.30
CA GLU A 220 5.88 17.38 -4.39
C GLU A 220 5.25 17.52 -3.00
N ASP A 221 6.02 17.24 -1.94
CA ASP A 221 5.53 17.31 -0.57
C ASP A 221 5.38 18.77 -0.12
N PRO A 222 4.16 19.26 0.18
CA PRO A 222 3.97 20.67 0.54
C PRO A 222 4.51 20.99 1.93
N ARG A 223 4.86 19.98 2.74
CA ARG A 223 5.47 20.15 4.06
C ARG A 223 6.96 20.51 3.95
N GLY A 224 7.55 20.40 2.75
CA GLY A 224 8.98 20.59 2.52
C GLY A 224 9.81 19.40 3.02
N ASP A 225 11.07 19.65 3.37
CA ASP A 225 12.08 18.64 3.68
C ASP A 225 11.97 18.09 5.11
N THR A 226 10.82 17.50 5.45
CA THR A 226 10.58 16.97 6.81
C THR A 226 11.43 15.75 7.14
N LEU A 227 11.77 14.92 6.14
CA LEU A 227 12.63 13.74 6.33
C LEU A 227 14.12 14.09 6.39
N LYS A 228 14.51 15.26 5.86
CA LYS A 228 15.90 15.68 5.57
C LYS A 228 16.61 14.79 4.53
N ARG A 229 16.62 13.47 4.74
CA ARG A 229 17.04 12.42 3.80
C ARG A 229 16.45 11.08 4.24
N GLY A 230 16.01 10.27 3.26
CA GLY A 230 15.53 8.91 3.48
C GLY A 230 14.13 8.68 2.92
N THR A 231 13.46 7.63 3.40
CA THR A 231 12.13 7.24 2.93
C THR A 231 11.24 6.84 4.11
N THR A 232 9.96 7.19 4.04
CA THR A 232 8.91 6.68 4.92
C THR A 232 7.86 5.96 4.08
N ILE A 233 7.70 4.66 4.33
CA ILE A 233 6.63 3.84 3.76
C ILE A 233 5.52 3.75 4.81
N SER A 234 4.35 4.28 4.47
CA SER A 234 3.15 4.27 5.31
C SER A 234 2.12 3.33 4.70
N LEU A 235 1.79 2.27 5.43
CA LEU A 235 0.84 1.24 5.04
C LEU A 235 -0.50 1.53 5.70
N HIS A 236 -1.51 1.90 4.90
CA HIS A 236 -2.89 2.01 5.37
C HIS A 236 -3.48 0.60 5.41
N LEU A 237 -3.51 0.01 6.61
CA LEU A 237 -3.81 -1.40 6.78
C LEU A 237 -5.28 -1.72 6.49
N LYS A 238 -5.49 -2.95 6.02
CA LYS A 238 -6.80 -3.58 5.91
C LYS A 238 -7.33 -3.90 7.30
N ASP A 239 -8.65 -4.01 7.44
CA ASP A 239 -9.29 -4.35 8.71
C ASP A 239 -8.83 -5.71 9.25
N GLU A 240 -8.64 -6.70 8.37
CA GLU A 240 -8.14 -8.01 8.78
C GLU A 240 -6.62 -8.05 9.08
N ALA A 241 -5.92 -6.93 8.93
CA ALA A 241 -4.48 -6.80 9.12
C ALA A 241 -4.10 -5.88 10.29
N VAL A 242 -5.07 -5.39 11.06
CA VAL A 242 -4.83 -4.50 12.21
C VAL A 242 -3.98 -5.14 13.31
N ASP A 243 -3.93 -6.47 13.39
CA ASP A 243 -3.05 -7.21 14.31
C ASP A 243 -1.56 -6.85 14.11
N PHE A 244 -1.18 -6.37 12.92
CA PHE A 244 0.15 -5.85 12.63
C PHE A 244 0.41 -4.45 13.20
N LEU A 245 -0.51 -3.87 13.97
CA LEU A 245 -0.31 -2.63 14.75
C LEU A 245 -0.08 -2.92 16.23
N GLU A 246 -0.30 -4.16 16.67
CA GLU A 246 -0.05 -4.58 18.04
C GLU A 246 1.46 -4.59 18.33
N GLN A 247 1.84 -3.99 19.45
CA GLN A 247 3.25 -3.80 19.84
C GLN A 247 4.02 -5.12 19.86
N ASP A 248 3.47 -6.15 20.50
CA ASP A 248 4.14 -7.44 20.64
C ASP A 248 4.26 -8.18 19.31
N THR A 249 3.21 -8.11 18.46
CA THR A 249 3.22 -8.68 17.12
C THR A 249 4.35 -8.07 16.30
N ILE A 250 4.39 -6.74 16.16
CA ILE A 250 5.43 -6.05 15.39
C ILE A 250 6.81 -6.33 15.97
N LYS A 251 6.97 -6.24 17.29
CA LYS A 251 8.26 -6.47 17.96
C LYS A 251 8.80 -7.87 17.67
N ASN A 252 7.95 -8.89 17.69
CA ASN A 252 8.34 -10.26 17.38
C ASN A 252 8.72 -10.41 15.90
N LEU A 253 7.97 -9.80 14.98
CA LEU A 253 8.28 -9.82 13.56
C LEU A 253 9.58 -9.08 13.24
N ILE A 254 9.82 -7.91 13.84
CA ILE A 254 11.08 -7.18 13.68
C ILE A 254 12.24 -8.07 14.11
N LYS A 255 12.19 -8.66 15.31
CA LYS A 255 13.25 -9.56 15.80
C LYS A 255 13.50 -10.75 14.87
N LYS A 256 12.43 -11.34 14.34
CA LYS A 256 12.49 -12.48 13.41
C LYS A 256 13.22 -12.11 12.12
N TYR A 257 12.96 -10.92 11.57
CA TYR A 257 13.47 -10.53 10.25
C TYR A 257 14.71 -9.63 10.28
N SER A 258 15.08 -9.09 11.44
CA SER A 258 16.22 -8.16 11.57
C SER A 258 17.56 -8.84 11.88
N GLN A 259 17.62 -10.17 11.98
CA GLN A 259 18.82 -10.90 12.44
C GLN A 259 20.08 -10.67 11.59
N PHE A 260 19.90 -10.33 10.31
CA PHE A 260 21.00 -10.07 9.36
C PHE A 260 21.11 -8.59 8.96
N ILE A 261 20.38 -7.69 9.64
CA ILE A 261 20.38 -6.27 9.33
C ILE A 261 21.48 -5.57 10.13
N ASN A 262 22.35 -4.85 9.42
CA ASN A 262 23.54 -4.21 10.00
C ASN A 262 23.27 -2.80 10.56
N PHE A 263 22.00 -2.39 10.63
CA PHE A 263 21.58 -1.06 11.08
C PHE A 263 20.64 -1.15 12.27
N PRO A 264 20.68 -0.17 13.19
CA PRO A 264 19.76 -0.14 14.31
C PRO A 264 18.31 0.01 13.83
N ILE A 265 17.44 -0.84 14.37
CA ILE A 265 15.99 -0.77 14.16
C ILE A 265 15.32 -0.35 15.46
N TYR A 266 14.59 0.76 15.43
CA TYR A 266 13.83 1.28 16.55
C TYR A 266 12.34 1.03 16.34
N LEU A 267 11.66 0.54 17.37
CA LEU A 267 10.20 0.46 17.42
C LEU A 267 9.67 1.52 18.39
N TRP A 268 8.73 2.35 17.95
CA TRP A 268 8.07 3.31 18.82
C TRP A 268 7.23 2.58 19.88
N GLY A 269 7.64 2.70 21.14
CA GLY A 269 7.00 2.07 22.31
C GLY A 269 6.26 3.08 23.16
N SER A 270 5.13 2.69 23.75
CA SER A 270 4.58 3.35 24.93
C SER A 270 5.00 2.56 26.18
N HIS A 271 5.51 3.26 27.19
CA HIS A 271 5.77 2.65 28.50
C HIS A 271 4.89 3.34 29.53
N THR A 272 3.95 2.60 30.12
CA THR A 272 3.20 3.09 31.28
C THR A 272 4.11 2.97 32.51
N VAL A 273 4.57 4.11 33.02
CA VAL A 273 5.27 4.13 34.32
C VAL A 273 4.19 3.99 35.40
N GLN A 274 4.25 2.91 36.18
CA GLN A 274 3.45 2.73 37.39
C GLN A 274 4.08 3.47 38.57
#